data_AF-A0A183H5X4-F1
#
_entry.id   AF-A0A183H5X4-F1
#
_cell.length_a   1.000
_cell.length_b   1.000
_cell.length_c   1.000
_cell.angle_alpha   90.00
_cell.angle_beta   90.00
_cell.angle_gamma   90.00
#
_symmetry.space_group_name_H-M   'P 1'
#
loop_
_entity.id
_entity.type
_entity.pdbx_description
1 polymer ?
#
loop_
_entity_poly.entity_id
_entity_poly.type
_entity_poly.pdbx_seq_one_letter_code
_entity_poly.pdbx_strand_id
1 'polypeptide(L)'
;MSYIYNVINYNLSESNSDDTTSEVSSINHPRTYDYLIKIVPAIAHLLLSFDGAELFDHVEQVVALLKSSIFWKVKQALIIELPYFIEKCASHADFTTLFVAVSLLLTENDISQRRTFAQQCCLVLEYIVKRTRNKECILSLHKHKDIMETLMKTTIVKSSALLDNLLKCE
;
A
#
# COMPACT_ATOMS: atom_id res chain seq x y z
N MET A 1 -3.39 -15.83 -8.14
CA MET A 1 -3.21 -14.36 -8.19
C MET A 1 -2.75 -13.76 -9.52
N SER A 2 -2.13 -14.55 -10.43
CA SER A 2 -1.88 -14.12 -11.82
C SER A 2 -3.14 -13.49 -12.46
N TYR A 3 -4.33 -14.03 -12.18
CA TYR A 3 -5.60 -13.53 -12.70
C TYR A 3 -6.01 -12.13 -12.22
N ILE A 4 -5.84 -11.75 -10.95
CA ILE A 4 -6.26 -10.39 -10.49
C ILE A 4 -5.29 -9.34 -11.02
N TYR A 5 -3.99 -9.64 -10.94
CA TYR A 5 -2.95 -8.81 -11.55
C TYR A 5 -3.17 -8.66 -13.07
N ASN A 6 -3.47 -9.77 -13.76
CA ASN A 6 -3.76 -9.75 -15.19
C ASN A 6 -5.09 -9.06 -15.50
N VAL A 7 -6.14 -9.16 -14.69
CA VAL A 7 -7.39 -8.43 -14.92
C VAL A 7 -7.17 -6.92 -14.76
N ILE A 8 -6.34 -6.51 -13.79
CA ILE A 8 -5.98 -5.09 -13.62
C ILE A 8 -5.10 -4.61 -14.79
N ASN A 9 -4.11 -5.39 -15.23
CA ASN A 9 -3.21 -5.03 -16.34
C ASN A 9 -3.83 -5.17 -17.73
N TYR A 10 -4.69 -6.15 -17.97
CA TYR A 10 -5.34 -6.40 -19.27
C TYR A 10 -6.25 -5.22 -19.65
N ASN A 11 -6.95 -4.65 -18.65
CA ASN A 11 -7.74 -3.44 -18.81
C ASN A 11 -6.90 -2.15 -18.99
N LEU A 12 -5.59 -2.20 -18.71
CA LEU A 12 -4.64 -1.11 -19.00
C LEU A 12 -4.07 -1.24 -20.42
N SER A 13 -3.91 -2.46 -20.95
CA SER A 13 -3.32 -2.71 -22.26
C SER A 13 -4.28 -2.58 -23.45
N GLU A 14 -5.60 -2.77 -23.27
CA GLU A 14 -6.59 -2.61 -24.35
C GLU A 14 -6.81 -1.14 -24.79
N SER A 15 -6.14 -0.17 -24.16
CA SER A 15 -6.22 1.24 -24.54
C SER A 15 -5.25 1.67 -25.65
N ASN A 16 -4.33 0.80 -26.10
CA ASN A 16 -3.25 1.17 -27.03
C ASN A 16 -3.20 0.29 -28.29
N SER A 17 -4.34 -0.17 -28.81
CA SER A 17 -4.40 -0.67 -30.19
C SER A 17 -4.85 0.48 -31.11
N ASP A 18 -3.89 1.00 -31.86
CA ASP A 18 -4.08 1.93 -32.97
C ASP A 18 -5.18 1.42 -33.91
N ASP A 19 -6.31 2.14 -33.96
CA ASP A 19 -7.18 2.12 -35.13
C ASP A 19 -7.27 3.55 -35.67
N THR A 20 -6.68 3.72 -36.84
CA THR A 20 -6.49 4.99 -37.52
C THR A 20 -7.77 5.35 -38.24
N THR A 21 -8.58 6.28 -37.71
CA THR A 21 -9.32 7.27 -38.50
C THR A 21 -9.96 8.36 -37.62
N SER A 22 -9.49 9.59 -37.82
CA SER A 22 -10.30 10.80 -38.06
C SER A 22 -11.41 11.19 -37.06
N GLU A 23 -11.18 12.37 -36.46
CA GLU A 23 -12.13 13.34 -35.88
C GLU A 23 -12.18 13.48 -34.34
N VAL A 24 -11.55 14.58 -33.92
CA VAL A 24 -11.87 15.49 -32.81
C VAL A 24 -13.07 15.10 -31.94
N SER A 25 -12.82 14.57 -30.74
CA SER A 25 -13.30 15.14 -29.46
C SER A 25 -12.98 14.23 -28.28
N SER A 26 -12.13 14.74 -27.37
CA SER A 26 -12.17 14.51 -25.92
C SER A 26 -12.74 13.17 -25.43
N ILE A 27 -11.97 12.09 -25.51
CA ILE A 27 -12.26 10.88 -24.73
C ILE A 27 -11.62 11.03 -23.35
N ASN A 28 -12.19 11.93 -22.53
CA ASN A 28 -12.22 11.68 -21.11
C ASN A 28 -13.14 10.47 -20.95
N HIS A 29 -12.61 9.31 -20.53
CA HIS A 29 -13.42 8.13 -20.22
C HIS A 29 -13.76 8.09 -18.72
N PRO A 30 -14.87 8.73 -18.26
CA PRO A 30 -15.32 8.66 -16.87
C PRO A 30 -15.80 7.26 -16.46
N ARG A 31 -16.16 6.38 -17.42
CA ARG A 31 -16.69 5.04 -17.12
C ARG A 31 -15.66 4.08 -16.51
N THR A 32 -14.38 4.23 -16.84
CA THR A 32 -13.30 3.37 -16.31
C THR A 32 -13.03 3.66 -14.83
N TYR A 33 -13.26 4.89 -14.38
CA TYR A 33 -13.06 5.28 -12.98
C TYR A 33 -14.18 4.79 -12.05
N ASP A 34 -15.41 4.70 -12.53
CA ASP A 34 -16.55 4.20 -11.73
C ASP A 34 -16.43 2.72 -11.37
N TYR A 35 -15.92 1.90 -12.29
CA TYR A 35 -15.65 0.49 -12.02
C TYR A 35 -14.52 0.33 -11.00
N LEU A 36 -13.45 1.14 -11.13
CA LEU A 36 -12.37 1.16 -10.16
C LEU A 36 -12.86 1.60 -8.76
N ILE A 37 -13.71 2.61 -8.65
CA ILE A 37 -14.30 3.03 -7.35
C ILE A 37 -15.08 1.88 -6.69
N LYS A 38 -15.70 1.00 -7.47
CA LYS A 38 -16.46 -0.17 -6.97
C LYS A 38 -15.56 -1.36 -6.63
N ILE A 39 -14.52 -1.61 -7.43
CA ILE A 39 -13.58 -2.70 -7.19
C ILE A 39 -12.62 -2.38 -6.04
N VAL A 40 -12.23 -1.12 -5.87
CA VAL A 40 -11.23 -0.69 -4.89
C VAL A 40 -11.58 -1.17 -3.47
N PRO A 41 -12.78 -0.89 -2.93
CA PRO A 41 -13.21 -1.45 -1.65
C PRO A 41 -13.34 -2.98 -1.71
N ALA A 42 -13.81 -3.53 -2.84
CA ALA A 42 -13.97 -4.97 -2.97
C ALA A 42 -12.64 -5.74 -2.89
N ILE A 43 -11.54 -5.24 -3.48
CA ILE A 43 -10.21 -5.83 -3.37
C ILE A 43 -9.71 -5.74 -1.93
N ALA A 44 -9.87 -4.58 -1.30
CA ALA A 44 -9.43 -4.38 0.08
C ALA A 44 -10.21 -5.29 1.06
N HIS A 45 -11.53 -5.41 0.89
CA HIS A 45 -12.37 -6.33 1.67
C HIS A 45 -12.14 -7.80 1.32
N LEU A 46 -11.81 -8.14 0.07
CA LEU A 46 -11.45 -9.51 -0.32
C LEU A 46 -10.18 -9.95 0.41
N LEU A 47 -9.18 -9.07 0.53
CA LEU A 47 -7.97 -9.34 1.32
C LEU A 47 -8.26 -9.58 2.80
N LEU A 48 -9.33 -8.99 3.34
CA LEU A 48 -9.79 -9.23 4.72
C LEU A 48 -10.61 -10.52 4.90
N SER A 49 -11.04 -11.17 3.81
CA SER A 49 -11.86 -12.39 3.87
C SER A 49 -11.06 -13.69 4.06
N PHE A 50 -9.73 -13.60 3.95
CA PHE A 50 -8.82 -14.74 4.15
C PHE A 50 -8.35 -14.83 5.61
N ASP A 51 -8.14 -16.05 6.11
CA ASP A 51 -7.65 -16.33 7.47
C ASP A 51 -6.57 -17.44 7.42
N GLY A 52 -5.64 -17.47 8.39
CA GLY A 52 -4.70 -18.59 8.59
C GLY A 52 -3.40 -18.53 7.76
N ALA A 53 -2.89 -19.69 7.33
CA ALA A 53 -1.58 -19.81 6.66
C ALA A 53 -1.52 -19.10 5.30
N GLU A 54 -2.67 -18.92 4.65
CA GLU A 54 -2.80 -18.18 3.39
C GLU A 54 -2.36 -16.71 3.57
N LEU A 55 -2.49 -16.15 4.77
CA LEU A 55 -2.27 -14.74 5.01
C LEU A 55 -0.83 -14.26 4.76
N PHE A 56 0.19 -15.15 4.90
CA PHE A 56 1.58 -14.81 4.60
C PHE A 56 1.80 -14.53 3.11
N ASP A 57 1.32 -15.43 2.25
CA ASP A 57 1.34 -15.23 0.79
C ASP A 57 0.59 -13.96 0.37
N HIS A 58 -0.35 -13.51 1.21
CA HIS A 58 -1.14 -12.32 0.98
C HIS A 58 -0.42 -11.03 1.41
N VAL A 59 0.49 -11.08 2.40
CA VAL A 59 1.37 -9.94 2.73
C VAL A 59 2.21 -9.57 1.49
N GLU A 60 2.78 -10.57 0.80
CA GLU A 60 3.55 -10.33 -0.42
C GLU A 60 2.69 -9.74 -1.55
N GLN A 61 1.45 -10.19 -1.68
CA GLN A 61 0.50 -9.67 -2.68
C GLN A 61 0.10 -8.23 -2.38
N VAL A 62 -0.17 -7.90 -1.12
CA VAL A 62 -0.44 -6.53 -0.68
C VAL A 62 0.77 -5.63 -0.96
N VAL A 63 1.98 -6.10 -0.66
CA VAL A 63 3.22 -5.40 -1.02
C VAL A 63 3.34 -5.16 -2.52
N ALA A 64 3.05 -6.17 -3.34
CA ALA A 64 3.09 -6.05 -4.80
C ALA A 64 2.08 -5.00 -5.31
N LEU A 65 0.85 -4.99 -4.77
CA LEU A 65 -0.16 -3.99 -5.11
C LEU A 65 0.27 -2.58 -4.71
N LEU A 66 0.85 -2.39 -3.53
CA LEU A 66 1.35 -1.08 -3.08
C LEU A 66 2.50 -0.56 -3.95
N LYS A 67 3.38 -1.44 -4.42
CA LYS A 67 4.52 -1.10 -5.29
C LYS A 67 4.15 -0.89 -6.76
N SER A 68 3.01 -1.40 -7.20
CA SER A 68 2.58 -1.30 -8.60
C SER A 68 2.25 0.14 -9.03
N SER A 69 2.15 0.37 -10.35
CA SER A 69 1.66 1.61 -10.97
C SER A 69 0.13 1.77 -10.90
N ILE A 70 -0.56 0.96 -10.10
CA ILE A 70 -2.01 1.01 -9.94
C ILE A 70 -2.46 2.38 -9.43
N PHE A 71 -3.70 2.74 -9.79
CA PHE A 71 -4.36 3.98 -9.39
C PHE A 71 -4.28 4.23 -7.88
N TRP A 72 -3.89 5.45 -7.52
CA TRP A 72 -3.61 5.83 -6.13
C TRP A 72 -4.76 5.62 -5.15
N LYS A 73 -6.03 5.65 -5.60
CA LYS A 73 -7.19 5.35 -4.73
C LYS A 73 -7.24 3.89 -4.30
N VAL A 74 -6.70 2.96 -5.11
CA VAL A 74 -6.54 1.56 -4.69
C VAL A 74 -5.52 1.49 -3.55
N LYS A 75 -4.37 2.16 -3.70
CA LYS A 75 -3.37 2.26 -2.63
C LYS A 75 -3.97 2.88 -1.36
N GLN A 76 -4.79 3.93 -1.51
CA GLN A 76 -5.50 4.54 -0.39
C GLN A 76 -6.43 3.57 0.34
N ALA A 77 -7.28 2.83 -0.38
CA ALA A 77 -8.18 1.87 0.26
C ALA A 77 -7.40 0.72 0.92
N LEU A 78 -6.34 0.22 0.28
CA LEU A 78 -5.47 -0.78 0.87
C LEU A 78 -4.85 -0.28 2.17
N ILE A 79 -4.28 0.93 2.19
CA ILE A 79 -3.70 1.53 3.40
C ILE A 79 -4.74 1.67 4.52
N ILE A 80 -6.00 1.99 4.21
CA ILE A 80 -7.08 2.09 5.22
C ILE A 80 -7.40 0.73 5.84
N GLU A 81 -7.41 -0.35 5.06
CA GLU A 81 -7.74 -1.70 5.55
C GLU A 81 -6.54 -2.44 6.16
N LEU A 82 -5.32 -1.98 5.90
CA LEU A 82 -4.08 -2.62 6.38
C LEU A 82 -4.04 -2.87 7.88
N PRO A 83 -4.50 -1.99 8.79
CA PRO A 83 -4.50 -2.28 10.22
C PRO A 83 -5.31 -3.52 10.56
N TYR A 84 -6.50 -3.68 9.97
CA TYR A 84 -7.36 -4.86 10.17
C TYR A 84 -6.74 -6.12 9.56
N PHE A 85 -6.12 -5.99 8.38
CA PHE A 85 -5.40 -7.10 7.76
C PHE A 85 -4.22 -7.57 8.63
N ILE A 86 -3.42 -6.62 9.13
CA ILE A 86 -2.29 -6.90 10.04
C ILE A 86 -2.82 -7.55 11.33
N GLU A 87 -3.92 -7.06 11.90
CA GLU A 87 -4.55 -7.63 13.10
C GLU A 87 -4.86 -9.13 12.95
N LYS A 88 -5.40 -9.53 11.80
CA LYS A 88 -5.71 -10.93 11.48
C LYS A 88 -4.50 -11.82 11.23
N CYS A 89 -3.32 -11.25 10.99
CA CYS A 89 -2.11 -12.03 10.79
C CYS A 89 -1.71 -12.81 12.04
N ALA A 90 -1.21 -14.02 11.82
CA ALA A 90 -0.66 -14.86 12.87
C ALA A 90 0.44 -14.12 13.64
N SER A 91 0.54 -14.41 14.94
CA SER A 91 1.66 -13.97 15.77
C SER A 91 2.99 -14.40 15.13
N HIS A 92 3.94 -13.47 15.03
CA HIS A 92 5.26 -13.63 14.38
C HIS A 92 5.29 -13.56 12.85
N ALA A 93 4.24 -13.07 12.18
CA ALA A 93 4.34 -12.67 10.78
C ALA A 93 5.47 -11.63 10.57
N ASP A 94 6.21 -11.75 9.46
CA ASP A 94 7.23 -10.77 9.08
C ASP A 94 6.60 -9.66 8.24
N PHE A 95 6.60 -8.44 8.78
CA PHE A 95 6.06 -7.26 8.11
C PHE A 95 7.14 -6.34 7.56
N THR A 96 8.40 -6.75 7.53
CA THR A 96 9.53 -5.92 7.05
C THR A 96 9.27 -5.38 5.65
N THR A 97 8.84 -6.24 4.72
CA THR A 97 8.59 -5.87 3.33
C THR A 97 7.39 -4.93 3.19
N LEU A 98 6.34 -5.15 4.00
CA LEU A 98 5.17 -4.29 4.08
C LEU A 98 5.51 -2.90 4.64
N PHE A 99 6.24 -2.86 5.75
CA PHE A 99 6.72 -1.63 6.37
C PHE A 99 7.52 -0.79 5.38
N VAL A 100 8.46 -1.43 4.66
CA VAL A 100 9.27 -0.77 3.64
C VAL A 100 8.40 -0.25 2.48
N ALA A 101 7.43 -1.03 2.00
CA ALA A 101 6.54 -0.60 0.92
C ALA A 101 5.71 0.64 1.32
N VAL A 102 5.14 0.66 2.52
CA VAL A 102 4.39 1.81 3.03
C VAL A 102 5.31 3.02 3.27
N SER A 103 6.55 2.79 3.72
CA SER A 103 7.55 3.86 3.89
C SER A 103 7.91 4.51 2.57
N LEU A 104 8.11 3.71 1.51
CA LEU A 104 8.41 4.22 0.17
C LEU A 104 7.28 5.12 -0.35
N LEU A 105 6.02 4.72 -0.16
CA LEU A 105 4.86 5.57 -0.49
C LEU A 105 4.96 6.93 0.22
N LEU A 106 5.29 6.98 1.51
CA LEU A 106 5.43 8.26 2.21
C LEU A 106 6.55 9.16 1.66
N THR A 107 7.61 8.56 1.12
CA THR A 107 8.77 9.30 0.60
C THR A 107 8.63 9.70 -0.87
N GLU A 108 7.66 9.15 -1.61
CA GLU A 108 7.37 9.54 -2.99
C GLU A 108 6.76 10.96 -3.04
N ASN A 109 7.35 11.85 -3.86
CA ASN A 109 7.14 13.30 -3.85
C ASN A 109 5.67 13.76 -3.99
N ASP A 110 4.79 12.96 -4.60
CA ASP A 110 3.38 13.30 -4.80
C ASP A 110 2.47 13.07 -3.57
N ILE A 111 2.92 12.29 -2.58
CA ILE A 111 2.11 11.99 -1.39
C ILE A 111 2.19 13.10 -0.34
N SER A 112 3.24 13.92 -0.37
CA SER A 112 3.38 15.11 0.46
C SER A 112 2.21 16.11 0.32
N GLN A 113 1.54 16.13 -0.84
CA GLN A 113 0.36 16.97 -1.10
C GLN A 113 -0.95 16.35 -0.56
N ARG A 114 -0.96 15.04 -0.25
CA ARG A 114 -2.14 14.30 0.21
C ARG A 114 -2.01 13.97 1.69
N ARG A 115 -2.07 15.02 2.52
CA ARG A 115 -1.86 14.97 3.98
C ARG A 115 -2.62 13.84 4.68
N THR A 116 -3.88 13.61 4.32
CA THR A 116 -4.71 12.55 4.93
C THR A 116 -4.20 11.15 4.60
N PHE A 117 -3.81 10.89 3.35
CA PHE A 117 -3.25 9.61 2.94
C PHE A 117 -1.90 9.35 3.62
N ALA A 118 -1.04 10.38 3.70
CA ALA A 118 0.22 10.28 4.41
C ALA A 118 0.02 10.01 5.92
N GLN A 119 -0.98 10.63 6.55
CA GLN A 119 -1.35 10.30 7.94
C GLN A 119 -1.77 8.84 8.10
N GLN A 120 -2.58 8.31 7.18
CA GLN A 120 -2.97 6.89 7.21
C GLN A 120 -1.77 5.95 7.05
N CYS A 121 -0.81 6.30 6.19
CA CYS A 121 0.43 5.54 6.10
C CYS A 121 1.22 5.56 7.42
N CYS A 122 1.34 6.72 8.08
CA CYS A 122 1.97 6.80 9.40
C CYS A 122 1.25 5.92 10.44
N LEU A 123 -0.08 5.90 10.46
CA LEU A 123 -0.85 5.05 11.38
C LEU A 123 -0.55 3.56 11.17
N VAL A 124 -0.47 3.11 9.91
CA VAL A 124 -0.10 1.71 9.59
C VAL A 124 1.32 1.39 10.08
N LEU A 125 2.29 2.27 9.81
CA LEU A 125 3.68 2.08 10.25
C LEU A 125 3.78 2.06 11.79
N GLU A 126 3.08 2.97 12.48
CA GLU A 126 3.01 3.03 13.94
C GLU A 126 2.42 1.73 14.52
N TYR A 127 1.38 1.21 13.88
CA TYR A 127 0.74 -0.04 14.29
C TYR A 127 1.71 -1.22 14.19
N ILE A 128 2.43 -1.37 13.08
CA ILE A 128 3.45 -2.43 12.89
C ILE A 128 4.55 -2.31 13.95
N VAL A 129 5.05 -1.10 14.21
CA VAL A 129 6.09 -0.86 15.22
C VAL A 129 5.60 -1.21 16.62
N LYS A 130 4.37 -0.83 16.97
CA LYS A 130 3.77 -1.17 18.26
C LYS A 130 3.66 -2.68 18.46
N ARG A 131 3.19 -3.42 17.45
CA ARG A 131 3.09 -4.88 17.50
C ARG A 131 4.46 -5.56 17.58
N THR A 132 5.46 -5.03 16.87
CA THR A 132 6.85 -5.51 16.94
C THR A 132 7.38 -5.41 18.37
N ARG A 133 7.16 -4.27 19.04
CA ARG A 133 7.57 -4.05 20.43
C ARG A 133 6.92 -5.02 21.41
N ASN A 134 5.65 -5.35 21.16
CA ASN A 134 4.93 -6.38 21.92
C ASN A 134 5.37 -7.81 21.56
N LYS A 135 6.35 -7.98 20.66
CA LYS A 135 6.82 -9.28 20.14
C LYS A 135 5.73 -10.08 19.41
N GLU A 136 4.72 -9.39 18.89
CA GLU A 136 3.60 -9.98 18.16
C GLU A 136 3.90 -10.16 16.67
N CYS A 137 4.93 -9.51 16.14
CA CYS A 137 5.37 -9.64 14.75
C CYS A 137 6.89 -9.42 14.62
N ILE A 138 7.42 -9.74 13.44
CA ILE A 138 8.83 -9.56 13.09
C ILE A 138 8.98 -8.32 12.22
N LEU A 139 9.98 -7.49 12.54
CA LEU A 139 10.35 -6.30 11.80
C LEU A 139 11.88 -6.14 11.79
N SER A 140 12.49 -6.25 10.62
CA SER A 140 13.94 -6.25 10.43
C SER A 140 14.40 -5.09 9.55
N LEU A 141 14.57 -3.90 10.14
CA LEU A 141 14.87 -2.66 9.39
C LEU A 141 16.36 -2.45 9.07
N HIS A 142 17.27 -3.25 9.66
CA HIS A 142 18.72 -3.08 9.54
C HIS A 142 19.26 -3.11 8.10
N LYS A 143 18.58 -3.80 7.16
CA LYS A 143 18.93 -3.85 5.73
C LYS A 143 18.36 -2.70 4.89
N HIS A 144 17.53 -1.85 5.48
CA HIS A 144 16.77 -0.80 4.79
C HIS A 144 17.09 0.60 5.32
N LYS A 145 18.32 0.83 5.81
CA LYS A 145 18.76 2.08 6.46
C LYS A 145 18.47 3.32 5.63
N ASP A 146 18.80 3.32 4.34
CA ASP A 146 18.61 4.48 3.46
C ASP A 146 17.13 4.92 3.38
N ILE A 147 16.21 3.94 3.36
CA ILE A 147 14.77 4.19 3.34
C ILE A 147 14.33 4.75 4.69
N MET A 148 14.83 4.21 5.80
CA MET A 148 14.51 4.69 7.15
C MET A 148 15.02 6.11 7.38
N GLU A 149 16.24 6.42 6.96
CA GLU A 149 16.79 7.77 7.05
C GLU A 149 15.96 8.77 6.23
N THR A 150 15.53 8.38 5.03
CA THR A 150 14.70 9.23 4.17
C THR A 150 13.32 9.44 4.81
N LEU A 151 12.72 8.39 5.35
CA LEU A 151 11.44 8.43 6.06
C LEU A 151 11.49 9.36 7.29
N MET A 152 12.55 9.27 8.10
CA MET A 152 12.74 10.12 9.28
C MET A 152 12.91 11.61 8.92
N LYS A 153 13.38 11.91 7.71
CA LYS A 153 13.52 13.29 7.22
C LYS A 153 12.19 13.90 6.80
N THR A 154 11.18 13.09 6.47
CA THR A 154 9.85 13.54 6.00
C THR A 154 9.11 14.32 7.10
N THR A 155 8.58 15.50 6.75
CA THR A 155 7.92 16.42 7.70
C THR A 155 6.77 15.77 8.47
N ILE A 156 5.96 14.95 7.79
CA ILE A 156 4.81 14.31 8.43
C ILE A 156 5.21 13.27 9.47
N VAL A 157 6.31 12.56 9.23
CA VAL A 157 6.88 11.56 10.15
C VAL A 157 7.43 12.27 11.39
N LYS A 158 8.14 13.39 11.20
CA LYS A 158 8.63 14.24 12.32
C LYS A 158 7.51 14.77 13.21
N SER A 159 6.32 14.98 12.66
CA SER A 159 5.14 15.43 13.42
C SER A 159 4.28 14.30 13.99
N SER A 160 4.65 13.04 13.77
CA SER A 160 3.90 11.86 14.19
C SER A 160 4.59 11.11 15.32
N ALA A 161 3.85 10.26 16.04
CA ALA A 161 4.42 9.41 17.10
C ALA A 161 5.34 8.31 16.53
N LEU A 162 5.30 8.08 15.22
CA LEU A 162 6.14 7.14 14.49
C LEU A 162 7.63 7.37 14.71
N LEU A 163 8.11 8.62 14.74
CA LEU A 163 9.54 8.90 14.85
C LEU A 163 10.13 8.40 16.17
N ASP A 164 9.50 8.76 17.28
CA ASP A 164 9.86 8.26 18.62
C ASP A 164 9.72 6.74 18.71
N ASN A 165 8.86 6.17 17.88
CA ASN A 165 8.63 4.74 17.84
C ASN A 165 9.73 3.99 17.06
N LEU A 166 10.20 4.54 15.94
CA LEU A 166 11.26 3.96 15.11
C LEU A 166 12.62 3.99 15.79
N LEU A 167 12.96 5.09 16.49
CA LEU A 167 14.25 5.25 17.17
C LEU A 167 14.52 4.20 18.27
N LYS A 168 13.50 3.47 18.74
CA LYS A 168 13.67 2.39 19.74
C LYS A 168 13.59 0.99 19.13
N CYS A 169 13.45 0.89 17.80
CA CYS A 169 13.41 -0.36 17.04
C CYS A 169 14.69 -0.61 16.22
N GLU A 170 15.64 0.32 16.25
CA GLU A 170 17.01 0.14 15.77
C GLU A 170 17.89 -0.66 16.74
#